data_AF-S8CG50-F1
#
_entry.id   AF-S8CG50-F1
#
_cell.length_a   1.000
_cell.length_b   1.000
_cell.length_c   1.000
_cell.angle_alpha   90.00
_cell.angle_beta   90.00
_cell.angle_gamma   90.00
#
_symmetry.space_group_name_H-M   'P 1'
#
loop_
_entity.id
_entity.type
_entity.pdbx_description
1 polymer ?
#
loop_
_entity_poly.entity_id
_entity_poly.type
_entity_poly.pdbx_seq_one_letter_code
_entity_poly.pdbx_strand_id
1 'polypeptide(L)'
;MGVASKFLITSAFMWILPFAILYGFNHKLCPAGCDALSAESVTLWGGIIAVISVNVVIALYIYAAMREPSTKHEPDPRFVSNARISLK
;
A
#
# COMPACT_ATOMS: atom_id res chain seq x y z
N MET A 1 -1.42 -5.04 -14.76
CA MET A 1 -2.39 -4.26 -13.97
C MET A 1 -2.08 -2.78 -14.16
N GLY A 2 -3.07 -1.98 -14.58
CA GLY A 2 -2.89 -0.52 -14.68
C GLY A 2 -2.77 0.15 -13.31
N VAL A 3 -2.26 1.38 -13.27
CA VAL A 3 -2.05 2.18 -12.05
C VAL A 3 -3.32 2.25 -11.19
N ALA A 4 -4.47 2.50 -11.82
CA ALA A 4 -5.77 2.53 -11.16
C ALA A 4 -6.12 1.20 -10.47
N SER A 5 -5.80 0.06 -11.09
CA SER A 5 -6.06 -1.25 -10.50
C SER A 5 -5.16 -1.52 -9.29
N LYS A 6 -3.87 -1.14 -9.36
CA LYS A 6 -2.95 -1.25 -8.21
C LYS A 6 -3.41 -0.37 -7.05
N PHE A 7 -3.81 0.86 -7.33
CA PHE A 7 -4.34 1.79 -6.34
C PHE A 7 -5.59 1.22 -5.64
N LEU A 8 -6.57 0.73 -6.41
CA LEU A 8 -7.80 0.17 -5.86
C LEU A 8 -7.54 -1.07 -4.99
N ILE A 9 -6.68 -1.98 -5.46
CA ILE A 9 -6.32 -3.19 -4.71
C ILE A 9 -5.62 -2.81 -3.40
N THR A 10 -4.60 -1.93 -3.47
CA THR A 10 -3.91 -1.46 -2.27
C THR A 10 -4.86 -0.76 -1.31
N SER A 11 -5.75 0.11 -1.80
CA SER A 11 -6.74 0.81 -0.97
C SER A 11 -7.67 -0.16 -0.25
N ALA A 12 -8.12 -1.21 -0.94
CA ALA A 12 -8.90 -2.29 -0.33
C ALA A 12 -8.11 -3.00 0.77
N PHE A 13 -6.83 -3.34 0.53
CA PHE A 13 -5.97 -3.98 1.55
C PHE A 13 -5.72 -3.09 2.76
N MET A 14 -5.57 -1.77 2.59
CA MET A 14 -5.41 -0.84 3.71
C MET A 14 -6.59 -0.84 4.66
N TRP A 15 -7.81 -1.13 4.18
CA TRP A 15 -9.00 -1.27 5.02
C TRP A 15 -9.15 -2.70 5.53
N ILE A 16 -9.15 -3.68 4.63
CA ILE A 16 -9.48 -5.08 4.96
C ILE A 16 -8.48 -5.68 5.95
N LEU A 17 -7.18 -5.43 5.77
CA LEU A 17 -6.14 -6.11 6.53
C LEU A 17 -6.14 -5.70 8.03
N PRO A 18 -6.24 -4.41 8.40
CA PRO A 18 -6.40 -4.00 9.80
C PRO A 18 -7.69 -4.51 10.43
N PHE A 19 -8.81 -4.47 9.71
CA PHE A 19 -10.07 -5.00 10.25
C PHE A 19 -10.02 -6.50 10.45
N ALA A 20 -9.39 -7.25 9.55
CA ALA A 20 -9.19 -8.69 9.71
C ALA A 20 -8.31 -9.00 10.93
N ILE A 21 -7.25 -8.23 11.16
CA ILE A 21 -6.38 -8.36 12.35
C ILE A 21 -7.20 -8.09 13.62
N LEU A 22 -7.90 -6.97 13.69
CA LEU A 22 -8.72 -6.63 14.85
C LEU A 22 -9.84 -7.66 15.09
N TYR A 23 -10.46 -8.15 14.03
CA TYR A 23 -11.48 -9.19 14.11
C TYR A 23 -10.89 -10.51 14.65
N GLY A 24 -9.71 -10.90 14.16
CA GLY A 24 -9.00 -12.09 14.61
C GLY A 24 -8.62 -12.06 16.09
N PHE A 25 -8.11 -10.92 16.57
CA PHE A 25 -7.82 -10.72 18.00
C PHE A 25 -9.10 -10.74 18.85
N ASN A 26 -10.19 -10.09 18.41
CA ASN A 26 -11.46 -10.07 19.14
C ASN A 26 -12.15 -11.44 19.22
N HIS A 27 -12.01 -12.28 18.19
CA HIS A 27 -12.63 -13.61 18.14
C HIS A 27 -11.68 -14.74 18.58
N LYS A 28 -10.53 -14.40 19.18
CA LYS A 28 -9.52 -15.37 19.62
C LYS A 28 -9.08 -16.34 18.52
N LEU A 29 -9.06 -15.87 17.27
CA LEU A 29 -8.62 -16.65 16.11
C LEU A 29 -7.09 -16.69 15.98
N CYS A 30 -6.38 -16.09 16.94
CA CYS A 30 -4.92 -16.11 16.99
C CYS A 30 -4.39 -17.49 17.40
N PRO A 31 -3.33 -17.99 16.74
CA PRO A 31 -2.79 -19.32 17.02
C PRO A 31 -2.22 -19.39 18.45
N ALA A 32 -2.77 -20.31 19.25
CA ALA A 32 -2.27 -20.97 20.48
C ALA A 32 -1.58 -20.16 21.61
N GLY A 33 -1.32 -18.86 21.47
CA GLY A 33 -0.59 -18.02 22.43
C GLY A 33 -1.37 -16.79 22.93
N CYS A 34 -2.49 -16.46 22.29
CA CYS A 34 -3.31 -15.31 22.70
C CYS A 34 -4.40 -15.65 23.73
N ASP A 35 -4.73 -16.92 23.92
CA ASP A 35 -5.72 -17.34 24.93
C ASP A 35 -5.27 -17.06 26.37
N ALA A 36 -3.96 -16.92 26.59
CA ALA A 36 -3.37 -16.57 27.89
C ALA A 36 -3.23 -15.04 28.12
N LEU A 37 -3.56 -14.20 27.12
CA LEU A 37 -3.47 -12.74 27.25
C LEU A 37 -4.72 -12.19 27.94
N SER A 38 -4.55 -11.19 28.80
CA SER A 38 -5.67 -10.42 29.34
C SER A 38 -6.37 -9.64 28.21
N ALA A 39 -7.67 -9.34 28.39
CA ALA A 39 -8.46 -8.61 27.39
C ALA A 39 -7.84 -7.25 26.99
N GLU A 40 -7.19 -6.59 27.95
CA GLU A 40 -6.43 -5.36 27.72
C GLU A 40 -5.22 -5.58 26.80
N SER A 41 -4.46 -6.65 27.05
CA SER A 41 -3.27 -6.99 26.24
C SER A 41 -3.66 -7.37 24.82
N VAL A 42 -4.77 -8.11 24.62
CA VAL A 42 -5.30 -8.46 23.30
C VAL A 42 -5.63 -7.21 22.48
N THR A 43 -6.27 -6.22 23.10
CA THR A 43 -6.65 -4.96 22.44
C THR A 43 -5.42 -4.14 22.08
N LEU A 44 -4.46 -4.03 23.02
CA LEU A 44 -3.24 -3.26 22.83
C LEU A 44 -2.37 -3.85 21.71
N TRP A 45 -2.12 -5.17 21.74
CA TRP A 45 -1.35 -5.85 20.69
C TRP A 45 -2.08 -5.87 19.35
N GLY A 46 -3.40 -6.08 19.35
CA GLY A 46 -4.22 -6.03 18.13
C GLY A 46 -4.14 -4.66 17.46
N GLY A 47 -4.21 -3.57 18.23
CA GLY A 47 -4.04 -2.21 17.73
C GLY A 47 -2.65 -1.94 17.16
N ILE A 48 -1.59 -2.32 17.89
CA ILE A 48 -0.20 -2.15 17.44
C ILE A 48 0.04 -2.91 16.12
N ILE A 49 -0.40 -4.17 16.04
CA ILE A 49 -0.22 -5.01 14.85
C ILE A 49 -1.04 -4.46 13.68
N ALA A 50 -2.27 -3.97 13.92
CA ALA A 50 -3.08 -3.33 12.89
C ALA A 50 -2.40 -2.08 12.31
N VAL A 51 -1.78 -1.24 13.13
CA VAL A 51 -1.03 -0.06 12.66
C VAL A 51 0.20 -0.46 11.86
N ILE A 52 0.99 -1.42 12.35
CA ILE A 52 2.17 -1.95 11.63
C ILE A 52 1.75 -2.50 10.26
N SER A 53 0.64 -3.23 10.22
CA SER A 53 0.09 -3.82 9.01
C SER A 53 -0.21 -2.78 7.92
N VAL A 54 -0.88 -1.67 8.26
CA VAL A 54 -1.14 -0.58 7.30
C VAL A 54 0.18 -0.01 6.76
N ASN A 55 1.17 0.20 7.62
CA ASN A 55 2.47 0.75 7.21
C ASN A 55 3.21 -0.16 6.23
N VAL A 56 3.13 -1.49 6.42
CA VAL A 56 3.69 -2.46 5.47
C VAL A 56 2.97 -2.36 4.12
N VAL A 57 1.63 -2.28 4.10
CA VAL A 57 0.86 -2.12 2.86
C VAL A 57 1.23 -0.83 2.12
N ILE A 58 1.39 0.28 2.85
CA ILE A 58 1.85 1.57 2.30
C ILE A 58 3.25 1.42 1.69
N ALA A 59 4.20 0.81 2.41
CA ALA A 59 5.56 0.62 1.91
C ALA A 59 5.60 -0.22 0.63
N LEU A 60 4.82 -1.30 0.56
CA LEU A 60 4.68 -2.14 -0.63
C LEU A 60 4.09 -1.35 -1.81
N TYR A 61 3.11 -0.49 -1.56
CA TYR A 61 2.53 0.36 -2.59
C TYR A 61 3.55 1.36 -3.15
N ILE A 62 4.29 2.05 -2.29
CA ILE A 62 5.34 3.00 -2.69
C ILE A 62 6.41 2.27 -3.51
N TYR A 63 6.86 1.11 -3.04
CA TYR A 63 7.82 0.28 -3.77
C TYR A 63 7.28 -0.13 -5.15
N ALA A 64 6.02 -0.54 -5.24
CA ALA A 64 5.38 -0.90 -6.51
C ALA A 64 5.25 0.30 -7.45
N ALA A 65 4.96 1.50 -6.93
CA ALA A 65 4.88 2.74 -7.69
C ALA A 65 6.26 3.17 -8.22
N MET A 66 7.32 3.02 -7.43
CA MET A 66 8.70 3.30 -7.86
C MET A 66 9.18 2.38 -8.99
N ARG A 67 8.60 1.19 -9.12
CA ARG A 67 8.96 0.21 -10.16
C ARG A 67 8.16 0.36 -11.45
N GLU A 68 7.18 1.26 -11.50
CA GLU A 68 6.49 1.53 -12.76
C GLU A 68 7.47 2.22 -13.73
N PRO A 69 7.60 1.72 -14.97
CA PRO A 69 8.42 2.38 -15.95
C PRO A 69 7.82 3.78 -16.16
N SER A 70 8.62 4.81 -15.89
CA SER A 70 8.32 6.14 -16.42
C SER A 70 8.40 6.01 -17.94
N THR A 71 7.27 5.74 -18.58
CA THR A 71 7.10 6.03 -19.99
C THR A 71 7.31 7.53 -20.11
N LYS A 72 8.57 7.93 -20.34
CA LYS A 72 8.88 9.30 -20.71
C LYS A 72 8.03 9.57 -21.93
N HIS A 73 7.10 10.51 -21.79
CA HIS A 73 6.38 11.03 -22.92
C HIS A 73 7.46 11.58 -23.88
N GLU A 74 7.67 10.91 -25.01
CA GLU A 74 8.55 11.46 -26.02
C GLU A 74 7.92 12.78 -26.48
N PRO A 75 8.66 13.90 -26.41
CA PRO A 75 8.12 15.17 -26.84
C PRO A 75 7.74 15.07 -28.32
N ASP A 76 6.59 15.66 -28.69
CA ASP A 76 6.10 15.67 -30.08
C ASP A 76 7.25 16.02 -31.04
N PRO A 77 7.55 15.17 -32.04
CA PRO A 77 8.62 15.41 -33.00
C PRO A 77 8.59 16.81 -33.62
N ARG A 78 7.40 17.38 -33.81
CA ARG A 78 7.22 18.76 -34.33
C ARG A 78 7.65 19.83 -33.32
N PHE A 79 7.40 19.62 -32.04
CA PHE A 79 7.89 20.51 -30.99
C PHE A 79 9.42 20.47 -30.91
N VAL A 80 10.02 19.27 -30.99
CA VAL A 80 11.47 19.10 -30.95
C VAL A 80 12.14 19.76 -32.16
N SER A 81 11.57 19.61 -33.36
CA SER A 81 12.11 20.26 -34.57
C SER A 81 12.05 21.78 -34.48
N ASN A 82 10.91 22.34 -34.05
CA ASN A 82 10.73 23.79 -33.96
C ASN A 82 11.64 24.41 -32.89
N ALA A 83 11.83 23.74 -31.75
CA ALA A 83 12.76 24.18 -30.71
C ALA A 83 14.22 24.17 -31.20
N ARG A 84 14.63 23.15 -31.98
CA ARG A 84 15.97 23.06 -32.59
C ARG A 84 16.22 24.17 -33.61
N ILE A 85 15.18 24.59 -34.34
CA ILE A 85 15.25 25.70 -35.31
C ILE A 85 15.37 27.04 -34.59
N SER A 86 14.66 27.26 -33.48
CA SER A 86 14.71 28.51 -32.72
C SER A 86 16.02 28.77 -31.97
N LEU A 87 16.87 27.74 -31.80
CA LEU A 87 18.19 27.86 -31.18
C LEU A 87 19.29 28.28 -32.16
N LYS A 88 18.97 28.37 -33.46
CA LYS A 88 19.89 28.74 -34.54
C LYS A 88 19.64 30.17 -35.00
#